data_AF-A0A1R1AN00-F1
#
_entry.id   AF-A0A1R1AN00-F1
#
_cell.length_a   1.000
_cell.length_b   1.000
_cell.length_c   1.000
_cell.angle_alpha   90.00
_cell.angle_beta   90.00
_cell.angle_gamma   90.00
#
_symmetry.space_group_name_H-M   'P 1'
#
loop_
_entity.id
_entity.type
_entity.pdbx_description
1 polymer ?
#
loop_
_entity_poly.entity_id
_entity_poly.type
_entity_poly.pdbx_seq_one_letter_code
_entity_poly.pdbx_strand_id
1 'polypeptide(L)'
;MRDAVTIQRDMHDYLPRYYGDIPVASNVVDRGASETAQLNAAMYDVLAQMYVDTATWGLARWERIFNLATDVSKPIDQRRSVIKSRARGAGTVTKALIKEVAESFQNGEVEVTEYNRNYFRRNFEAWTKHANAAIIGDYELRLTATAANQASTFDRALIPGEQYTFFIERNEGTVWIDSYNSGGAKTSLDGLTWDSVETYTWNEVEPLTFNELSGSLSGVGGVKTFVVPSDSVRVRVSFVSLDNATTGVYTFKNAMLMRGTATALPRKFEPYKPNWVGILFVSSRGVPANISDVQTAIREIIPAHIAIDYTFVYTQLGGLTGATFGGIETAALRFDELETWEVT
;
A
#
# COMPACT_ATOMS: atom_id res chain seq x y z
N MET A 1 -15.34 28.19 -6.99
CA MET A 1 -16.74 28.40 -6.57
C MET A 1 -17.57 28.68 -7.81
N ARG A 2 -18.73 28.03 -7.99
CA ARG A 2 -19.65 28.40 -9.08
C ARG A 2 -20.52 29.54 -8.57
N ASP A 3 -20.74 30.56 -9.40
CA ASP A 3 -21.64 31.65 -9.05
C ASP A 3 -23.11 31.25 -9.26
N ALA A 4 -24.02 32.02 -8.66
CA ALA A 4 -25.45 31.70 -8.70
C ALA A 4 -26.01 31.71 -10.13
N VAL A 5 -25.50 32.59 -11.00
CA VAL A 5 -25.93 32.73 -12.39
C VAL A 5 -25.53 31.50 -13.22
N THR A 6 -24.32 30.99 -13.03
CA THR A 6 -23.87 29.75 -13.70
C THR A 6 -24.69 28.56 -13.22
N ILE A 7 -24.94 28.44 -11.91
CA ILE A 7 -25.76 27.35 -11.36
C ILE A 7 -27.18 27.40 -11.92
N GLN A 8 -27.79 28.59 -11.96
CA GLN A 8 -29.12 28.79 -12.53
C GLN A 8 -29.17 28.38 -14.00
N ARG A 9 -28.23 28.89 -14.82
CA ARG A 9 -28.16 28.53 -16.25
C ARG A 9 -27.99 27.03 -16.43
N ASP A 10 -27.04 26.41 -15.72
CA ASP A 10 -26.79 24.98 -15.80
C ASP A 10 -28.06 24.19 -15.42
N MET A 11 -28.81 24.61 -14.38
CA MET A 11 -30.07 23.95 -13.99
C MET A 11 -31.16 24.07 -15.04
N HIS A 12 -31.28 25.20 -15.72
CA HIS A 12 -32.19 25.37 -16.86
C HIS A 12 -31.76 24.52 -18.07
N ASP A 13 -30.45 24.40 -18.33
CA ASP A 13 -29.90 23.60 -19.43
C ASP A 13 -30.11 22.08 -19.23
N TYR A 14 -30.21 21.62 -17.98
CA TYR A 14 -30.51 20.23 -17.64
C TYR A 14 -32.00 19.86 -17.85
N LEU A 15 -32.88 20.84 -18.02
CA LEU A 15 -34.31 20.62 -18.22
C LEU A 15 -34.71 20.67 -19.69
N PRO A 16 -35.72 19.90 -20.12
CA PRO A 16 -36.30 20.05 -21.45
C PRO A 16 -36.79 21.49 -21.71
N ARG A 17 -36.53 22.01 -22.91
CA ARG A 17 -36.79 23.42 -23.29
C ARG A 17 -38.23 23.89 -23.04
N TYR A 18 -39.21 22.99 -23.12
CA TYR A 18 -40.63 23.33 -22.92
C TYR A 18 -40.95 23.78 -21.47
N TYR A 19 -40.08 23.50 -20.49
CA TYR A 19 -40.23 24.02 -19.12
C TYR A 19 -39.82 25.49 -18.99
N GLY A 20 -39.03 26.02 -19.93
CA GLY A 20 -38.58 27.42 -19.89
C GLY A 20 -39.72 28.42 -20.08
N ASP A 21 -40.75 28.03 -20.83
CA ASP A 21 -41.91 28.88 -21.11
C ASP A 21 -42.96 28.85 -19.98
N ILE A 22 -42.83 27.93 -19.01
CA ILE A 22 -43.77 27.76 -17.90
C ILE A 22 -43.29 28.61 -16.72
N PRO A 23 -44.01 29.68 -16.31
CA PRO A 23 -43.56 30.58 -15.25
C PRO A 23 -43.39 29.88 -13.90
N VAL A 24 -44.24 28.88 -13.62
CA VAL A 24 -44.17 28.10 -12.37
C VAL A 24 -42.88 27.26 -12.33
N ALA A 25 -42.54 26.60 -13.42
CA ALA A 25 -41.33 25.78 -13.50
C ALA A 25 -40.07 26.65 -13.38
N SER A 26 -40.04 27.79 -14.10
CA SER A 26 -38.93 28.74 -14.02
C SER A 26 -38.72 29.28 -12.60
N ASN A 27 -39.80 29.68 -11.91
CA ASN A 27 -39.72 30.15 -10.53
C ASN A 27 -39.18 29.08 -9.55
N VAL A 28 -39.56 27.82 -9.73
CA VAL A 28 -39.06 26.71 -8.88
C VAL A 28 -37.57 26.48 -9.13
N VAL A 29 -37.14 26.47 -10.40
CA VAL A 29 -35.74 26.29 -10.77
C VAL A 29 -34.88 27.44 -10.24
N ASP A 30 -35.36 28.68 -10.36
CA ASP A 30 -34.64 29.86 -9.90
C ASP A 30 -34.48 29.87 -8.37
N ARG A 31 -35.52 29.46 -7.63
CA ARG A 31 -35.41 29.29 -6.17
C ARG A 31 -34.47 28.16 -5.80
N GLY A 32 -34.57 27.00 -6.45
CA GLY A 32 -33.67 25.88 -6.24
C GLY A 32 -32.20 26.22 -6.56
N ALA A 33 -31.96 27.02 -7.59
CA ALA A 33 -30.62 27.50 -7.94
C ALA A 33 -30.04 28.42 -6.86
N SER A 34 -30.86 29.31 -6.28
CA SER A 34 -30.44 30.17 -5.18
C SER A 34 -30.06 29.37 -3.93
N GLU A 35 -30.87 28.38 -3.55
CA GLU A 35 -30.57 27.49 -2.41
C GLU A 35 -29.33 26.65 -2.67
N THR A 36 -29.19 26.11 -3.88
CA THR A 36 -28.01 25.34 -4.29
C THR A 36 -26.74 26.19 -4.25
N ALA A 37 -26.81 27.45 -4.68
CA ALA A 37 -25.68 28.38 -4.60
C ALA A 37 -25.28 28.67 -3.14
N GLN A 38 -26.25 28.83 -2.24
CA GLN A 38 -25.98 29.00 -0.81
C GLN A 38 -25.34 27.76 -0.20
N LEU A 39 -25.85 26.56 -0.52
CA LEU A 39 -25.26 25.30 -0.08
C LEU A 39 -23.82 25.14 -0.60
N ASN A 40 -23.60 25.46 -1.88
CA ASN A 40 -22.28 25.43 -2.51
C ASN A 40 -21.32 26.38 -1.76
N ALA A 41 -21.76 27.59 -1.42
CA ALA A 41 -21.00 28.54 -0.63
C ALA A 41 -20.66 28.03 0.76
N ALA A 42 -21.63 27.46 1.48
CA ALA A 42 -21.41 26.89 2.80
C ALA A 42 -20.40 25.72 2.76
N MET A 43 -20.48 24.86 1.73
CA MET A 43 -19.53 23.77 1.54
C MET A 43 -18.10 24.30 1.34
N TYR A 44 -17.92 25.32 0.51
CA TYR A 44 -16.60 25.93 0.30
C TYR A 44 -16.08 26.66 1.54
N ASP A 45 -16.94 27.31 2.33
CA ASP A 45 -16.52 27.92 3.60
C ASP A 45 -16.03 26.87 4.60
N VAL A 46 -16.75 25.75 4.73
CA VAL A 46 -16.32 24.62 5.57
C VAL A 46 -14.99 24.05 5.09
N LEU A 47 -14.80 23.86 3.78
CA LEU A 47 -13.53 23.41 3.21
C LEU A 47 -12.40 24.42 3.47
N ALA A 48 -12.68 25.72 3.41
CA ALA A 48 -11.70 26.76 3.75
C ALA A 48 -11.26 26.67 5.22
N GLN A 49 -12.08 26.15 6.13
CA GLN A 49 -11.67 25.92 7.51
C GLN A 49 -10.71 24.73 7.71
N MET A 50 -10.63 23.83 6.72
CA MET A 50 -9.76 22.64 6.75
C MET A 50 -8.31 22.94 6.38
N TYR A 51 -7.96 24.18 6.06
CA TYR A 51 -6.58 24.60 5.83
C TYR A 51 -6.23 25.80 6.71
N VAL A 52 -5.09 25.75 7.38
CA VAL A 52 -4.67 26.81 8.33
C VAL A 52 -4.61 28.18 7.64
N ASP A 53 -4.16 28.23 6.40
CA ASP A 53 -4.01 29.49 5.65
C ASP A 53 -5.34 30.16 5.28
N THR A 54 -6.43 29.40 5.16
CA THR A 54 -7.75 29.92 4.81
C THR A 54 -8.72 29.92 5.98
N ALA A 55 -8.44 29.19 7.06
CA ALA A 55 -9.32 29.07 8.22
C ALA A 55 -9.49 30.40 8.96
N THR A 56 -10.73 30.73 9.31
CA THR A 56 -11.13 31.91 10.08
C THR A 56 -11.68 31.45 11.43
N TRP A 57 -12.95 31.08 11.50
CA TRP A 57 -13.58 30.54 12.71
C TRP A 57 -13.09 29.13 13.06
N GLY A 58 -12.61 28.37 12.08
CA GLY A 58 -12.03 27.04 12.28
C GLY A 58 -10.69 27.02 13.03
N LEU A 59 -10.03 28.17 13.24
CA LEU A 59 -8.73 28.24 13.91
C LEU A 59 -8.76 27.71 15.35
N ALA A 60 -9.88 27.87 16.07
CA ALA A 60 -10.04 27.32 17.41
C ALA A 60 -9.92 25.78 17.44
N ARG A 61 -10.34 25.10 16.36
CA ARG A 61 -10.18 23.65 16.22
C ARG A 61 -8.72 23.27 16.00
N TRP A 62 -8.02 23.99 15.14
CA TRP A 62 -6.59 23.79 14.90
C TRP A 62 -5.75 24.02 16.15
N GLU A 63 -6.04 25.08 16.90
CA GLU A 63 -5.37 25.35 18.17
C GLU A 63 -5.55 24.20 19.16
N ARG A 64 -6.77 23.65 19.28
CA ARG A 64 -7.02 22.46 20.10
C ARG A 64 -6.22 21.25 19.64
N ILE A 65 -6.15 20.99 18.33
CA ILE A 65 -5.38 19.87 17.75
C ILE A 65 -3.90 19.97 18.14
N PHE A 66 -3.34 21.17 18.12
CA PHE A 66 -1.94 21.41 18.47
C PHE A 66 -1.72 21.73 19.96
N ASN A 67 -2.75 21.56 20.79
CA ASN A 67 -2.75 21.86 22.23
C ASN A 67 -2.27 23.30 22.54
N LEU A 68 -2.76 24.26 21.76
CA LEU A 68 -2.52 25.69 21.92
C LEU A 68 -3.72 26.36 22.60
N ALA A 69 -3.45 27.35 23.47
CA ALA A 69 -4.50 28.17 24.05
C ALA A 69 -5.19 29.03 22.98
N THR A 70 -6.52 28.94 22.90
CA THR A 70 -7.33 29.75 21.96
C THR A 70 -7.47 31.16 22.49
N ASP A 71 -6.93 32.12 21.74
CA ASP A 71 -7.00 33.55 22.06
C ASP A 71 -7.60 34.31 20.88
N VAL A 72 -8.91 34.59 20.99
CA VAL A 72 -9.69 35.27 19.94
C VAL A 72 -9.38 36.77 19.85
N SER A 73 -8.64 37.33 20.80
CA SER A 73 -8.23 38.75 20.77
C SER A 73 -7.09 39.01 19.79
N LYS A 74 -6.32 37.97 19.43
CA LYS A 74 -5.20 38.08 18.51
C LYS A 74 -5.65 38.13 17.04
N PRO A 75 -4.95 38.89 16.18
CA PRO A 75 -5.17 38.87 14.74
C PRO A 75 -5.10 37.45 14.17
N ILE A 76 -5.99 37.15 13.22
CA ILE A 76 -6.10 35.85 12.55
C ILE A 76 -4.75 35.40 11.97
N ASP A 77 -4.00 36.29 11.32
CA ASP A 77 -2.71 35.95 10.70
C ASP A 77 -1.64 35.59 11.74
N GLN A 78 -1.69 36.20 12.92
CA GLN A 78 -0.82 35.85 14.03
C GLN A 78 -1.16 34.44 14.55
N ARG A 79 -2.46 34.15 14.75
CA ARG A 79 -2.92 32.82 15.17
C ARG A 79 -2.50 31.74 14.18
N ARG A 80 -2.69 31.97 12.88
CA ARG A 80 -2.23 31.08 11.80
C ARG A 80 -0.72 30.86 11.83
N SER A 81 0.06 31.90 12.10
CA SER A 81 1.52 31.80 12.15
C SER A 81 2.01 30.94 13.32
N VAL A 82 1.37 31.06 14.50
CA VAL A 82 1.67 30.21 15.67
C VAL A 82 1.32 28.75 15.39
N ILE A 83 0.13 28.49 14.82
CA ILE A 83 -0.30 27.14 14.42
C ILE A 83 0.69 26.53 13.42
N LYS A 84 1.06 27.27 12.35
CA LYS A 84 2.04 26.84 11.36
C LYS A 84 3.43 26.61 11.97
N SER A 85 3.82 27.41 12.97
CA SER A 85 5.09 27.19 13.69
C SER A 85 5.05 25.89 14.48
N ARG A 86 3.94 25.59 15.16
CA ARG A 86 3.78 24.34 15.92
C ARG A 86 3.71 23.12 15.00
N ALA A 87 2.98 23.22 13.90
CA ALA A 87 2.90 22.19 12.87
C ALA A 87 4.27 21.86 12.26
N ARG A 88 5.12 22.88 12.04
CA ARG A 88 6.52 22.68 11.59
C ARG A 88 7.43 22.10 12.68
N GLY A 89 7.19 22.47 13.95
CA GLY A 89 7.99 22.04 15.09
C GLY A 89 7.66 20.64 15.62
N ALA A 90 6.54 20.04 15.21
CA ALA A 90 6.14 18.68 15.62
C ALA A 90 7.07 17.56 15.09
N GLY A 91 8.05 17.90 14.24
CA GLY A 91 8.99 16.95 13.67
C GLY A 91 8.35 16.03 12.63
N THR A 92 9.18 15.36 11.84
CA THR A 92 8.72 14.26 11.00
C THR A 92 8.74 12.99 11.85
N VAL A 93 7.64 12.24 11.85
CA VAL A 93 7.62 10.92 12.46
C VAL A 93 8.53 10.02 11.64
N THR A 94 9.66 9.62 12.23
CA THR A 94 10.61 8.72 11.58
C THR A 94 10.44 7.31 12.13
N LYS A 95 10.89 6.32 11.35
CA LYS A 95 11.05 4.93 11.80
C LYS A 95 11.74 4.83 13.18
N ALA A 96 12.77 5.66 13.41
CA ALA A 96 13.51 5.70 14.66
C ALA A 96 12.66 6.22 15.83
N LEU A 97 11.88 7.28 15.63
CA LEU A 97 10.98 7.80 16.66
C LEU A 97 9.91 6.76 17.04
N ILE A 98 9.32 6.07 16.06
CA ILE A 98 8.34 5.02 16.32
C ILE A 98 8.97 3.88 17.12
N LYS A 99 10.22 3.51 16.79
CA LYS A 99 10.97 2.49 17.50
C LYS A 99 11.23 2.91 18.95
N GLU A 100 11.77 4.11 19.17
CA GLU A 100 12.04 4.64 20.52
C GLU A 100 10.79 4.69 21.38
N VAL A 101 9.67 5.18 20.83
CA VAL A 101 8.40 5.20 21.56
C VAL A 101 7.94 3.78 21.87
N ALA A 102 7.94 2.85 20.93
CA ALA A 102 7.53 1.47 21.20
C ALA A 102 8.42 0.78 22.26
N GLU A 103 9.74 0.96 22.19
CA GLU A 103 10.73 0.42 23.13
C GLU A 103 10.70 1.10 24.51
N SER A 104 10.16 2.31 24.64
CA SER A 104 10.05 2.98 25.95
C SER A 104 8.97 2.36 26.84
N PHE A 105 7.94 1.76 26.22
CA PHE A 105 6.84 1.13 26.96
C PHE A 105 7.14 -0.33 27.27
N GLN A 106 7.87 -1.01 26.40
CA GLN A 106 8.28 -2.39 26.59
C GLN A 106 9.80 -2.41 26.68
N ASN A 107 10.38 -2.81 27.82
CA ASN A 107 11.83 -2.96 28.02
C ASN A 107 12.45 -4.05 27.13
N GLY A 108 12.23 -3.98 25.82
CA GLY A 108 12.44 -5.02 24.85
C GLY A 108 12.60 -4.42 23.46
N GLU A 109 13.37 -5.12 22.63
CA GLU A 109 13.65 -4.72 21.27
C GLU A 109 12.40 -4.77 20.38
N VAL A 110 12.19 -3.70 19.62
CA VAL A 110 11.12 -3.58 18.63
C VAL A 110 11.73 -3.34 17.26
N GLU A 111 11.25 -4.08 16.26
CA GLU A 111 11.58 -3.83 14.87
C GLU A 111 10.45 -3.09 14.18
N VAL A 112 10.67 -1.82 13.87
CA VAL A 112 9.77 -1.06 13.02
C VAL A 112 10.12 -1.36 11.57
N THR A 113 9.13 -1.36 10.68
CA THR A 113 9.30 -1.55 9.25
C THR A 113 8.31 -0.63 8.52
N GLU A 114 8.83 0.32 7.73
CA GLU A 114 7.98 1.09 6.82
C GLU A 114 7.70 0.24 5.59
N TYR A 115 6.44 -0.11 5.38
CA TYR A 115 6.06 -1.05 4.36
C TYR A 115 5.43 -0.33 3.17
N ASN A 116 6.18 -0.22 2.08
CA ASN A 116 5.62 -0.36 0.74
C ASN A 116 5.81 -1.81 0.31
N ARG A 117 5.14 -2.73 1.02
CA ARG A 117 5.41 -4.17 0.94
C ARG A 117 5.35 -4.67 -0.50
N ASN A 118 4.29 -4.36 -1.24
CA ASN A 118 4.19 -4.68 -2.66
C ASN A 118 4.32 -3.43 -3.53
N TYR A 119 5.11 -3.44 -4.59
CA TYR A 119 5.22 -2.33 -5.53
C TYR A 119 4.11 -2.33 -6.60
N PHE A 120 3.42 -3.45 -6.83
CA PHE A 120 2.26 -3.55 -7.70
C PHE A 120 1.03 -2.93 -7.07
N ARG A 121 0.28 -2.12 -7.84
CA ARG A 121 -0.96 -1.50 -7.36
C ARG A 121 -2.17 -2.41 -7.62
N ARG A 122 -3.22 -2.18 -6.82
CA ARG A 122 -4.54 -2.79 -6.98
C ARG A 122 -5.09 -2.56 -8.40
N ASN A 123 -5.86 -3.52 -8.89
CA ASN A 123 -6.58 -3.51 -10.17
C ASN A 123 -5.71 -3.22 -11.38
N PHE A 124 -4.39 -3.47 -11.30
CA PHE A 124 -3.47 -3.22 -12.41
C PHE A 124 -3.58 -1.78 -12.96
N GLU A 125 -3.93 -0.82 -12.10
CA GLU A 125 -4.23 0.57 -12.48
C GLU A 125 -3.05 1.24 -13.19
N ALA A 126 -1.84 0.92 -12.76
CA ALA A 126 -0.60 1.47 -13.30
C ALA A 126 0.00 0.65 -14.46
N TRP A 127 -0.71 -0.35 -14.98
CA TRP A 127 -0.19 -1.24 -16.02
C TRP A 127 -0.56 -0.78 -17.41
N THR A 128 0.39 -0.93 -18.33
CA THR A 128 0.15 -0.85 -19.77
C THR A 128 -0.39 -2.21 -20.23
N LYS A 129 -1.70 -2.29 -20.41
CA LYS A 129 -2.40 -3.53 -20.75
C LYS A 129 -2.41 -3.76 -22.26
N HIS A 130 -2.25 -5.02 -22.66
CA HIS A 130 -2.56 -5.43 -24.03
C HIS A 130 -4.07 -5.30 -24.30
N ALA A 131 -4.47 -5.09 -25.55
CA ALA A 131 -5.88 -4.94 -25.93
C ALA A 131 -6.74 -6.16 -25.54
N ASN A 132 -6.13 -7.35 -25.54
CA ASN A 132 -6.80 -8.61 -25.20
C ASN A 132 -6.62 -9.02 -23.72
N ALA A 133 -6.16 -8.10 -22.87
CA ALA A 133 -6.00 -8.35 -21.44
C ALA A 133 -7.19 -7.79 -20.65
N ALA A 134 -7.72 -8.59 -19.73
CA ALA A 134 -8.85 -8.25 -18.86
C ALA A 134 -8.45 -8.39 -17.39
N ILE A 135 -8.86 -7.44 -16.56
CA ILE A 135 -8.72 -7.52 -15.10
C ILE A 135 -9.88 -8.38 -14.60
N ILE A 136 -9.55 -9.48 -13.92
CA ILE A 136 -10.55 -10.40 -13.37
C ILE A 136 -10.59 -10.37 -11.82
N GLY A 137 -9.65 -9.65 -11.21
CA GLY A 137 -9.58 -9.40 -9.77
C GLY A 137 -8.51 -8.36 -9.43
N ASP A 138 -8.45 -7.96 -8.16
CA ASP A 138 -7.56 -6.87 -7.68
C ASP A 138 -6.07 -7.09 -7.98
N TYR A 139 -5.62 -8.34 -8.02
CA TYR A 139 -4.28 -8.76 -8.43
C TYR A 139 -4.33 -9.94 -9.39
N GLU A 140 -5.43 -10.06 -10.15
CA GLU A 140 -5.58 -11.05 -11.22
C GLU A 140 -5.79 -10.42 -12.61
N LEU A 141 -4.91 -10.76 -13.55
CA LEU A 141 -4.96 -10.38 -14.96
C LEU A 141 -5.15 -11.63 -15.82
N ARG A 142 -6.08 -11.57 -16.76
CA ARG A 142 -6.27 -12.59 -17.80
C ARG A 142 -5.93 -12.02 -19.16
N LEU A 143 -4.96 -12.62 -19.85
CA LEU A 143 -4.61 -12.33 -21.23
C LEU A 143 -5.19 -13.43 -22.14
N THR A 144 -6.13 -13.06 -23.01
CA THR A 144 -6.63 -13.96 -24.06
C THR A 144 -5.79 -13.72 -25.31
N ALA A 145 -4.70 -14.49 -25.46
CA ALA A 145 -3.78 -14.31 -26.56
C ALA A 145 -4.39 -14.76 -27.89
N THR A 146 -4.13 -13.97 -28.93
CA THR A 146 -4.46 -14.27 -30.33
C THR A 146 -3.22 -14.37 -31.21
N ALA A 147 -2.03 -14.18 -30.60
CA ALA A 147 -0.73 -14.39 -31.21
C ALA A 147 0.32 -14.62 -30.10
N ALA A 148 1.49 -15.13 -30.49
CA ALA A 148 2.64 -15.26 -29.61
C ALA A 148 3.18 -13.88 -29.18
N ASN A 149 3.85 -13.83 -28.03
CA ASN A 149 4.54 -12.65 -27.51
C ASN A 149 3.65 -11.41 -27.26
N GLN A 150 2.35 -11.60 -27.04
CA GLN A 150 1.46 -10.52 -26.62
C GLN A 150 1.67 -10.23 -25.13
N ALA A 151 1.93 -8.98 -24.78
CA ALA A 151 2.39 -8.62 -23.44
C ALA A 151 1.58 -7.49 -22.80
N SER A 152 1.27 -7.63 -21.51
CA SER A 152 0.97 -6.50 -20.63
C SER A 152 2.19 -6.17 -19.79
N THR A 153 2.44 -4.90 -19.50
CA THR A 153 3.67 -4.48 -18.81
C THR A 153 3.37 -3.56 -17.64
N PHE A 154 4.22 -3.66 -16.62
CA PHE A 154 4.23 -2.81 -15.45
C PHE A 154 5.61 -2.19 -15.28
N ASP A 155 5.65 -0.86 -15.24
CA ASP A 155 6.88 -0.11 -15.05
C ASP A 155 6.92 0.49 -13.65
N ARG A 156 8.08 0.36 -12.99
CA ARG A 156 8.29 0.97 -11.68
C ARG A 156 9.72 1.47 -11.53
N ALA A 157 9.86 2.71 -11.03
CA ALA A 157 11.14 3.20 -10.53
C ALA A 157 11.49 2.48 -9.23
N LEU A 158 12.64 1.82 -9.21
CA LEU A 158 13.21 1.14 -8.05
C LEU A 158 14.56 1.78 -7.70
N ILE A 159 15.05 1.52 -6.49
CA ILE A 159 16.28 2.13 -5.99
C ILE A 159 17.49 1.36 -6.58
N PRO A 160 18.44 2.01 -7.25
CA PRO A 160 19.64 1.35 -7.75
C PRO A 160 20.52 0.79 -6.63
N GLY A 161 21.14 -0.35 -6.87
CA GLY A 161 21.99 -1.08 -5.91
C GLY A 161 21.22 -1.86 -4.84
N GLU A 162 19.90 -1.71 -4.78
CA GLU A 162 19.06 -2.42 -3.83
C GLU A 162 18.54 -3.73 -4.38
N GLN A 163 18.34 -4.69 -3.48
CA GLN A 163 17.82 -6.01 -3.81
C GLN A 163 16.30 -6.04 -3.74
N TYR A 164 15.68 -6.71 -4.70
CA TYR A 164 14.24 -6.87 -4.79
C TYR A 164 13.87 -8.31 -5.11
N THR A 165 12.73 -8.75 -4.60
CA THR A 165 12.16 -10.05 -4.92
C THR A 165 10.77 -9.91 -5.53
N PHE A 166 10.56 -10.59 -6.65
CA PHE A 166 9.31 -10.71 -7.38
C PHE A 166 8.69 -12.09 -7.17
N PHE A 167 7.37 -12.14 -7.05
CA PHE A 167 6.55 -13.33 -6.93
C PHE A 167 5.32 -13.24 -7.82
N ILE A 168 4.90 -14.38 -8.37
CA ILE A 168 3.65 -14.50 -9.13
C ILE A 168 3.15 -15.95 -9.17
N GLU A 169 1.83 -16.08 -9.23
CA GLU A 169 1.10 -17.31 -9.57
C GLU A 169 0.52 -17.19 -10.99
N ARG A 170 0.56 -18.24 -11.81
CA ARG A 170 -0.03 -18.21 -13.16
C ARG A 170 -0.32 -19.59 -13.69
N ASN A 171 -1.30 -19.75 -14.59
CA ASN A 171 -1.51 -21.07 -15.20
C ASN A 171 -0.43 -21.43 -16.23
N GLU A 172 -0.06 -20.48 -17.09
CA GLU A 172 0.94 -20.61 -18.17
C GLU A 172 1.51 -19.21 -18.52
N GLY A 173 2.34 -19.12 -19.56
CA GLY A 173 2.88 -17.86 -20.06
C GLY A 173 4.25 -17.50 -19.48
N THR A 174 4.90 -16.52 -20.10
CA THR A 174 6.26 -16.09 -19.76
C THR A 174 6.20 -14.76 -19.01
N VAL A 175 7.05 -14.58 -17.99
CA VAL A 175 7.20 -13.30 -17.30
C VAL A 175 8.65 -12.87 -17.45
N TRP A 176 8.83 -11.64 -17.93
CA TRP A 176 10.14 -11.04 -18.12
C TRP A 176 10.32 -9.90 -17.13
N ILE A 177 11.47 -9.87 -16.46
CA ILE A 177 11.89 -8.73 -15.66
C ILE A 177 13.08 -8.10 -16.37
N ASP A 178 12.91 -6.86 -16.81
CA ASP A 178 13.92 -6.09 -17.52
C ASP A 178 14.21 -4.80 -16.73
N SER A 179 15.47 -4.40 -16.64
CA SER A 179 15.86 -3.10 -16.10
C SER A 179 16.24 -2.15 -17.23
N TYR A 180 16.01 -0.85 -17.06
CA TYR A 180 16.30 0.17 -18.06
C TYR A 180 17.02 1.36 -17.46
N ASN A 181 18.00 1.90 -18.18
CA ASN A 181 18.65 3.16 -17.84
C ASN A 181 17.80 4.39 -18.24
N SER A 182 18.30 5.58 -17.90
CA SER A 182 17.65 6.87 -18.25
C SER A 182 17.48 7.08 -19.76
N GLY A 183 18.36 6.50 -20.58
CA GLY A 183 18.29 6.54 -22.04
C GLY A 183 17.32 5.54 -22.66
N GLY A 184 16.66 4.70 -21.85
CA GLY A 184 15.70 3.70 -22.31
C GLY A 184 16.33 2.41 -22.86
N ALA A 185 17.65 2.24 -22.73
CA ALA A 185 18.32 0.97 -23.06
C ALA A 185 18.18 -0.03 -21.92
N LYS A 186 18.12 -1.32 -22.25
CA LYS A 186 18.11 -2.40 -21.24
C LYS A 186 19.46 -2.45 -20.52
N THR A 187 19.41 -2.64 -19.21
CA THR A 187 20.58 -2.85 -18.34
C THR A 187 20.60 -4.31 -17.87
N SER A 188 21.79 -4.87 -17.64
CA SER A 188 21.93 -6.25 -17.14
C SER A 188 21.51 -6.30 -15.68
N LEU A 189 20.46 -7.05 -15.36
CA LEU A 189 20.09 -7.32 -13.96
C LEU A 189 21.21 -8.15 -13.30
N ASP A 190 21.85 -7.60 -12.29
CA ASP A 190 22.94 -8.26 -11.56
C ASP A 190 22.40 -9.17 -10.44
N GLY A 191 23.14 -10.24 -10.12
CA GLY A 191 22.84 -11.09 -8.96
C GLY A 191 21.52 -11.86 -9.07
N LEU A 192 21.14 -12.30 -10.27
CA LEU A 192 19.99 -13.18 -10.52
C LEU A 192 20.23 -14.56 -9.90
N THR A 193 20.05 -14.68 -8.60
CA THR A 193 20.18 -15.94 -7.87
C THR A 193 18.85 -16.67 -7.81
N TRP A 194 18.85 -17.95 -8.16
CA TRP A 194 17.75 -18.87 -7.83
C TRP A 194 17.74 -19.03 -6.32
N ASP A 195 16.68 -18.60 -5.64
CA ASP A 195 16.45 -19.04 -4.28
C ASP A 195 15.53 -20.25 -4.37
N SER A 196 16.11 -21.44 -4.27
CA SER A 196 15.42 -22.74 -4.20
C SER A 196 14.67 -22.86 -2.87
N VAL A 197 13.85 -21.87 -2.51
CA VAL A 197 13.06 -21.99 -1.29
C VAL A 197 11.95 -23.00 -1.57
N GLU A 198 12.22 -24.26 -1.25
CA GLU A 198 11.35 -25.45 -1.32
C GLU A 198 10.04 -25.30 -0.49
N THR A 199 9.69 -24.11 -0.01
CA THR A 199 8.57 -23.88 0.91
C THR A 199 7.76 -22.64 0.56
N TYR A 200 7.23 -22.60 -0.66
CA TYR A 200 6.05 -21.80 -1.00
C TYR A 200 4.96 -22.70 -1.58
N THR A 201 4.60 -23.77 -0.87
CA THR A 201 3.42 -24.58 -1.18
C THR A 201 2.17 -23.91 -0.62
N TRP A 202 1.39 -23.24 -1.46
CA TRP A 202 -0.06 -23.29 -1.32
C TRP A 202 -0.64 -23.90 -2.60
N ASN A 203 -0.73 -25.24 -2.53
CA ASN A 203 -1.40 -26.21 -3.39
C ASN A 203 -0.89 -26.39 -4.83
N GLU A 204 -0.27 -27.56 -5.05
CA GLU A 204 -0.03 -28.28 -6.31
C GLU A 204 0.30 -27.45 -7.55
N VAL A 205 1.57 -27.05 -7.67
CA VAL A 205 2.08 -26.47 -8.90
C VAL A 205 3.54 -26.90 -9.15
N GLU A 206 3.79 -27.54 -10.29
CA GLU A 206 5.10 -28.07 -10.73
C GLU A 206 6.20 -26.98 -10.84
N PRO A 207 7.49 -27.32 -10.56
CA PRO A 207 8.61 -26.38 -10.55
C PRO A 207 8.98 -25.82 -11.94
N LEU A 208 9.41 -24.55 -11.97
CA LEU A 208 9.80 -23.81 -13.19
C LEU A 208 11.19 -24.23 -13.75
N THR A 209 11.36 -24.18 -15.07
CA THR A 209 12.67 -24.25 -15.75
C THR A 209 13.09 -22.87 -16.28
N PHE A 210 14.40 -22.63 -16.50
CA PHE A 210 15.01 -21.30 -16.78
C PHE A 210 15.91 -21.28 -18.02
N ASN A 211 16.05 -20.11 -18.68
CA ASN A 211 16.98 -19.83 -19.77
C ASN A 211 17.84 -18.59 -19.42
N GLU A 212 19.17 -18.70 -19.53
CA GLU A 212 20.17 -17.84 -18.89
C GLU A 212 20.45 -16.47 -19.56
N LEU A 213 19.83 -16.15 -20.69
CA LEU A 213 20.13 -14.92 -21.43
C LEU A 213 19.30 -13.69 -21.00
N SER A 214 18.29 -13.88 -20.14
CA SER A 214 17.47 -12.83 -19.52
C SER A 214 16.67 -13.39 -18.33
N GLY A 215 16.25 -12.56 -17.37
CA GLY A 215 15.51 -12.96 -16.16
C GLY A 215 14.07 -13.47 -16.43
N SER A 216 13.94 -14.51 -17.25
CA SER A 216 12.69 -15.17 -17.62
C SER A 216 12.16 -16.07 -16.53
N LEU A 217 10.84 -16.17 -16.42
CA LEU A 217 10.15 -17.23 -15.70
C LEU A 217 9.30 -18.02 -16.70
N SER A 218 9.46 -19.35 -16.77
CA SER A 218 8.60 -20.28 -17.54
C SER A 218 8.05 -21.44 -16.67
N GLY A 219 6.73 -21.64 -16.67
CA GLY A 219 5.96 -22.59 -15.80
C GLY A 219 4.93 -21.89 -14.89
N VAL A 220 4.39 -22.53 -13.84
CA VAL A 220 3.09 -22.16 -13.23
C VAL A 220 3.18 -21.32 -11.91
N GLY A 221 4.35 -21.16 -11.28
CA GLY A 221 4.55 -20.19 -10.18
C GLY A 221 6.01 -20.00 -9.81
N GLY A 222 6.44 -18.81 -9.35
CA GLY A 222 7.85 -18.59 -9.02
C GLY A 222 8.20 -17.32 -8.24
N VAL A 223 9.29 -17.42 -7.47
CA VAL A 223 9.95 -16.32 -6.75
C VAL A 223 11.29 -16.01 -7.41
N LYS A 224 11.62 -14.73 -7.60
CA LYS A 224 12.91 -14.29 -8.14
C LYS A 224 13.45 -13.10 -7.40
N THR A 225 14.69 -13.21 -6.95
CA THR A 225 15.43 -12.10 -6.37
C THR A 225 16.43 -11.57 -7.39
N PHE A 226 16.55 -10.25 -7.46
CA PHE A 226 17.50 -9.55 -8.34
C PHE A 226 18.00 -8.27 -7.65
N VAL A 227 19.18 -7.81 -8.06
CA VAL A 227 19.71 -6.50 -7.65
C VAL A 227 19.45 -5.51 -8.77
N VAL A 228 18.92 -4.34 -8.43
CA VAL A 228 18.70 -3.27 -9.41
C VAL A 228 20.06 -2.68 -9.80
N PRO A 229 20.43 -2.66 -11.08
CA PRO A 229 21.72 -2.12 -11.52
C PRO A 229 21.88 -0.65 -11.16
N SER A 230 23.11 -0.24 -10.86
CA SER A 230 23.43 1.13 -10.42
C SER A 230 23.04 2.23 -11.42
N ASP A 231 23.00 1.89 -12.71
CA ASP A 231 22.63 2.78 -13.82
C ASP A 231 21.15 2.66 -14.25
N SER A 232 20.39 1.78 -13.59
CA SER A 232 18.97 1.60 -13.85
C SER A 232 18.13 2.71 -13.23
N VAL A 233 17.12 3.17 -13.95
CA VAL A 233 16.13 4.16 -13.46
C VAL A 233 14.77 3.52 -13.24
N ARG A 234 14.50 2.40 -13.93
CA ARG A 234 13.24 1.67 -13.81
C ARG A 234 13.41 0.18 -14.10
N VAL A 235 12.51 -0.60 -13.52
CA VAL A 235 12.30 -1.99 -13.85
C VAL A 235 10.93 -2.14 -14.51
N ARG A 236 10.90 -2.98 -15.55
CA ARG A 236 9.69 -3.41 -16.24
C ARG A 236 9.46 -4.87 -15.96
N VAL A 237 8.25 -5.19 -15.52
CA VAL A 237 7.76 -6.57 -15.48
C VAL A 237 6.78 -6.75 -16.64
N SER A 238 7.04 -7.74 -17.50
CA SER A 238 6.21 -8.05 -18.66
C SER A 238 5.53 -9.41 -18.47
N PHE A 239 4.23 -9.46 -18.71
CA PHE A 239 3.38 -10.65 -18.57
C PHE A 239 2.92 -11.05 -19.96
N VAL A 240 3.46 -12.14 -20.48
CA VAL A 240 3.51 -12.43 -21.90
C VAL A 240 2.89 -13.80 -22.21
N SER A 241 2.15 -13.88 -23.32
CA SER A 241 1.77 -15.19 -23.90
C SER A 241 3.02 -16.00 -24.27
N LEU A 242 2.90 -17.33 -24.34
CA LEU A 242 4.05 -18.18 -24.67
C LEU A 242 4.59 -17.86 -26.08
N ASP A 243 5.91 -17.98 -26.22
CA ASP A 243 6.67 -17.59 -27.41
C ASP A 243 6.28 -18.37 -28.68
N ASN A 244 5.61 -19.52 -28.52
CA ASN A 244 5.18 -20.43 -29.58
C ASN A 244 3.66 -20.63 -29.67
N ALA A 245 2.86 -20.00 -28.80
CA ALA A 245 1.42 -20.19 -28.77
C ALA A 245 0.69 -19.12 -29.59
N THR A 246 -0.09 -19.54 -30.60
CA THR A 246 -0.90 -18.62 -31.42
C THR A 246 -2.21 -18.24 -30.76
N THR A 247 -2.79 -19.08 -29.90
CA THR A 247 -3.98 -18.76 -29.11
C THR A 247 -3.90 -19.38 -27.71
N GLY A 248 -4.45 -18.71 -26.69
CA GLY A 248 -4.44 -19.24 -25.32
C GLY A 248 -5.01 -18.27 -24.30
N VAL A 249 -5.36 -18.78 -23.12
CA VAL A 249 -5.82 -17.96 -22.00
C VAL A 249 -4.80 -18.05 -20.87
N TYR A 250 -4.09 -16.95 -20.64
CA TYR A 250 -3.05 -16.84 -19.62
C TYR A 250 -3.57 -16.02 -18.45
N THR A 251 -3.53 -16.59 -17.26
CA THR A 251 -3.99 -15.94 -16.03
C THR A 251 -2.79 -15.72 -15.13
N PHE A 252 -2.61 -14.49 -14.68
CA PHE A 252 -1.55 -14.03 -13.81
C PHE A 252 -2.19 -13.52 -12.52
N LYS A 253 -1.81 -14.08 -11.38
CA LYS A 253 -2.41 -13.82 -10.07
C LYS A 253 -1.36 -13.46 -9.04
N ASN A 254 -1.77 -12.70 -8.04
CA ASN A 254 -0.96 -12.42 -6.85
C ASN A 254 0.44 -11.88 -7.15
N ALA A 255 0.56 -11.07 -8.22
CA ALA A 255 1.82 -10.45 -8.59
C ALA A 255 2.32 -9.54 -7.46
N MET A 256 3.50 -9.83 -6.94
CA MET A 256 4.12 -9.10 -5.84
C MET A 256 5.57 -8.78 -6.15
N LEU A 257 5.98 -7.54 -5.92
CA LEU A 257 7.36 -7.11 -6.00
C LEU A 257 7.67 -6.41 -4.68
N MET A 258 8.73 -6.80 -4.00
CA MET A 258 9.12 -6.26 -2.70
C MET A 258 10.61 -5.99 -2.67
N ARG A 259 11.07 -5.09 -1.79
CA ARG A 259 12.49 -4.90 -1.52
C ARG A 259 12.96 -5.95 -0.51
N GLY A 260 14.12 -6.57 -0.75
CA GLY A 260 14.70 -7.62 0.10
C GLY A 260 15.07 -8.89 -0.67
N THR A 261 15.40 -9.94 0.09
CA THR A 261 15.68 -11.30 -0.40
C THR A 261 14.42 -12.16 -0.41
N ALA A 262 14.47 -13.34 -1.07
CA ALA A 262 13.35 -14.27 -1.05
C ALA A 262 13.05 -14.82 0.35
N THR A 263 14.05 -14.99 1.21
CA THR A 263 13.85 -15.30 2.64
C THR A 263 13.15 -14.19 3.42
N ALA A 264 13.22 -12.93 2.95
CA ALA A 264 12.53 -11.80 3.54
C ALA A 264 11.10 -11.62 2.98
N LEU A 265 10.72 -12.36 1.92
CA LEU A 265 9.36 -12.32 1.42
C LEU A 265 8.38 -12.96 2.44
N PRO A 266 7.23 -12.32 2.70
CA PRO A 266 6.14 -12.94 3.43
C PRO A 266 5.76 -14.29 2.80
N ARG A 267 5.46 -15.29 3.64
CA ARG A 267 5.05 -16.65 3.21
C ARG A 267 3.68 -16.70 2.50
N LYS A 268 3.00 -15.56 2.34
CA LYS A 268 1.70 -15.41 1.68
C LYS A 268 1.70 -14.14 0.83
N PHE A 269 0.84 -14.08 -0.19
CA PHE A 269 0.65 -12.88 -0.98
C PHE A 269 0.28 -11.68 -0.09
N GLU A 270 0.91 -10.54 -0.35
CA GLU A 270 0.58 -9.29 0.31
C GLU A 270 0.19 -8.20 -0.70
N PRO A 271 -1.01 -7.62 -0.57
CA PRO A 271 -1.44 -6.56 -1.46
C PRO A 271 -0.67 -5.26 -1.16
N TYR A 272 -0.72 -4.33 -2.12
CA TYR A 272 -0.31 -2.95 -1.90
C TYR A 272 -1.00 -2.36 -0.68
N LYS A 273 -0.20 -1.95 0.29
CA LYS A 273 -0.63 -1.26 1.50
C LYS A 273 0.03 0.13 1.53
N PRO A 274 -0.54 1.13 0.84
CA PRO A 274 0.04 2.47 0.88
C PRO A 274 -0.09 3.04 2.29
N ASN A 275 0.98 3.70 2.77
CA ASN A 275 1.02 4.40 4.05
C ASN A 275 0.82 3.47 5.26
N TRP A 276 1.48 2.32 5.29
CA TRP A 276 1.43 1.42 6.45
C TRP A 276 2.80 1.32 7.14
N VAL A 277 2.76 1.22 8.47
CA VAL A 277 3.93 0.93 9.31
C VAL A 277 3.68 -0.39 10.03
N GLY A 278 4.62 -1.33 9.88
CA GLY A 278 4.66 -2.54 10.67
C GLY A 278 5.52 -2.36 11.91
N ILE A 279 5.04 -2.88 13.03
CA ILE A 279 5.75 -2.89 14.31
C ILE A 279 5.79 -4.34 14.78
N LEU A 280 6.97 -4.93 14.70
CA LEU A 280 7.25 -6.31 15.11
C LEU A 280 7.87 -6.30 16.50
N PHE A 281 7.21 -6.97 17.44
CA PHE A 281 7.73 -7.17 18.78
C PHE A 281 8.58 -8.44 18.80
N VAL A 282 9.90 -8.29 18.96
CA VAL A 282 10.85 -9.42 18.94
C VAL A 282 11.26 -9.88 20.33
N SER A 283 11.16 -9.02 21.34
CA SER A 283 11.68 -9.29 22.68
C SER A 283 10.90 -10.30 23.52
N SER A 284 9.65 -10.58 23.18
CA SER A 284 8.79 -11.50 23.93
C SER A 284 7.82 -12.19 22.99
N ARG A 285 7.65 -13.50 23.16
CA ARG A 285 6.61 -14.24 22.43
C ARG A 285 5.23 -13.91 23.00
N GLY A 286 4.24 -13.82 22.13
CA GLY A 286 2.87 -13.47 22.49
C GLY A 286 2.59 -11.95 22.50
N VAL A 287 1.37 -11.61 22.92
CA VAL A 287 0.93 -10.21 23.00
C VAL A 287 1.44 -9.60 24.31
N PRO A 288 2.18 -8.48 24.28
CA PRO A 288 2.61 -7.79 25.50
C PRO A 288 1.41 -7.30 26.32
N ALA A 289 1.48 -7.43 27.65
CA ALA A 289 0.39 -7.03 28.55
C ALA A 289 0.03 -5.53 28.44
N ASN A 290 1.01 -4.69 28.10
CA ASN A 290 0.91 -3.24 27.95
C ASN A 290 0.64 -2.78 26.50
N ILE A 291 0.18 -3.67 25.61
CA ILE A 291 -0.05 -3.32 24.20
C ILE A 291 -1.02 -2.15 24.01
N SER A 292 -2.01 -1.99 24.88
CA SER A 292 -2.99 -0.89 24.80
C SER A 292 -2.32 0.48 24.93
N ASP A 293 -1.34 0.60 25.84
CA ASP A 293 -0.62 1.85 26.08
C ASP A 293 0.31 2.16 24.90
N VAL A 294 1.01 1.14 24.42
CA VAL A 294 1.87 1.21 23.22
C VAL A 294 1.05 1.66 22.00
N GLN A 295 -0.11 1.04 21.79
CA GLN A 295 -1.00 1.38 20.67
C GLN A 295 -1.49 2.82 20.73
N THR A 296 -1.83 3.29 21.93
CA THR A 296 -2.28 4.67 22.14
C THR A 296 -1.15 5.65 21.86
N ALA A 297 0.02 5.43 22.45
CA ALA A 297 1.19 6.30 22.28
C ALA A 297 1.65 6.37 20.82
N ILE A 298 1.72 5.23 20.13
CA ILE A 298 2.09 5.19 18.72
C ILE A 298 1.02 5.87 17.85
N ARG A 299 -0.26 5.74 18.20
CA ARG A 299 -1.34 6.40 17.44
C ARG A 299 -1.35 7.91 17.63
N GLU A 300 -0.87 8.42 18.76
CA GLU A 300 -0.72 9.86 19.00
C GLU A 300 0.39 10.48 18.14
N ILE A 301 1.49 9.76 17.94
CA ILE A 301 2.61 10.26 17.12
C ILE A 301 2.35 10.06 15.62
N ILE A 302 1.78 8.92 15.20
CA ILE A 302 1.61 8.59 13.78
C ILE A 302 0.41 9.35 13.18
N PRO A 303 0.57 10.04 12.04
CA PRO A 303 -0.54 10.70 11.35
C PRO A 303 -1.71 9.77 11.05
N ALA A 304 -2.93 10.29 11.15
CA ALA A 304 -4.14 9.48 11.02
C ALA A 304 -4.29 8.72 9.68
N HIS A 305 -3.66 9.21 8.61
CA HIS A 305 -3.68 8.61 7.27
C HIS A 305 -2.69 7.45 7.09
N ILE A 306 -1.85 7.17 8.09
CA ILE A 306 -0.96 6.02 8.14
C ILE A 306 -1.64 4.94 8.98
N ALA A 307 -1.74 3.72 8.47
CA ALA A 307 -2.22 2.57 9.24
C ALA A 307 -1.06 1.83 9.89
N ILE A 308 -1.35 1.09 10.96
CA ILE A 308 -0.35 0.44 11.80
C ILE A 308 -0.70 -1.04 11.93
N ASP A 309 0.26 -1.91 11.62
CA ASP A 309 0.18 -3.35 11.83
C ASP A 309 1.08 -3.74 13.01
N TYR A 310 0.49 -4.30 14.06
CA TYR A 310 1.22 -4.89 15.18
C TYR A 310 1.41 -6.38 14.93
N THR A 311 2.66 -6.84 14.91
CA THR A 311 3.01 -8.24 14.69
C THR A 311 3.70 -8.80 15.92
N PHE A 312 3.27 -9.98 16.36
CA PHE A 312 3.81 -10.68 17.51
C PHE A 312 4.42 -12.00 17.08
N VAL A 313 5.53 -12.38 17.72
CA VAL A 313 6.16 -13.68 17.50
C VAL A 313 5.53 -14.71 18.43
N TYR A 314 5.27 -15.91 17.93
CA TYR A 314 4.77 -17.04 18.72
C TYR A 314 5.67 -18.26 18.49
N THR A 315 5.64 -19.20 19.42
CA THR A 315 6.32 -20.48 19.27
C THR A 315 5.68 -21.28 18.14
N GLN A 316 6.45 -21.52 17.08
CA GLN A 316 5.99 -22.35 15.96
C GLN A 316 6.15 -23.84 16.32
N LEU A 317 5.28 -24.70 15.75
CA LEU A 317 5.34 -26.15 15.97
C LEU A 317 6.73 -26.76 15.66
N GLY A 318 7.42 -26.26 14.63
CA GLY A 318 8.80 -26.68 14.31
C GLY A 318 9.85 -26.27 15.36
N GLY A 319 9.56 -25.25 16.17
CA GLY A 319 10.40 -24.85 17.31
C GLY A 319 10.24 -25.76 18.53
N LEU A 320 9.25 -26.66 18.52
CA LEU A 320 9.03 -27.66 19.58
C LEU A 320 9.72 -29.00 19.28
N THR A 321 10.59 -29.07 18.28
CA THR A 321 11.22 -30.32 17.80
C THR A 321 12.08 -31.05 18.84
N GLY A 322 12.44 -30.41 19.95
CA GLY A 322 13.10 -31.04 21.11
C GLY A 322 12.16 -31.41 22.28
N ALA A 323 10.90 -30.98 22.24
CA ALA A 323 9.94 -31.30 23.29
C ALA A 323 9.24 -32.62 22.99
N THR A 324 9.16 -33.51 23.98
CA THR A 324 8.33 -34.71 23.90
C THR A 324 6.90 -34.37 24.32
N PHE A 325 5.91 -35.08 23.77
CA PHE A 325 4.52 -34.95 24.21
C PHE A 325 4.38 -35.16 25.73
N GLY A 326 5.10 -36.14 26.30
CA GLY A 326 5.12 -36.34 27.76
C GLY A 326 5.76 -35.19 28.55
N GLY A 327 6.74 -34.49 27.98
CA GLY A 327 7.32 -33.28 28.57
C GLY A 327 6.36 -32.10 28.60
N ILE A 328 5.57 -31.93 27.52
CA ILE A 328 4.52 -30.91 27.43
C ILE A 328 3.38 -31.21 28.43
N GLU A 329 2.96 -32.48 28.52
CA GLU A 329 1.94 -32.91 29.47
C GLU A 329 2.39 -32.71 30.93
N THR A 330 3.66 -32.98 31.23
CA THR A 330 4.23 -32.76 32.57
C THR A 330 4.33 -31.27 32.92
N ALA A 331 4.60 -30.42 31.93
CA ALA A 331 4.65 -28.97 32.12
C ALA A 331 3.26 -28.36 32.44
N ALA A 332 2.17 -29.11 32.18
CA ALA A 332 0.79 -28.73 32.50
C ALA A 332 0.41 -27.33 31.99
N LEU A 333 1.00 -26.92 30.87
CA LEU A 333 0.83 -25.60 30.28
C LEU A 333 -0.58 -25.45 29.70
N ARG A 334 -1.16 -24.27 29.89
CA ARG A 334 -2.33 -23.84 29.14
C ARG A 334 -1.94 -23.52 27.70
N PHE A 335 -2.94 -23.43 26.82
CA PHE A 335 -2.68 -23.24 25.39
C PHE A 335 -1.94 -21.92 25.09
N ASP A 336 -2.28 -20.84 25.79
CA ASP A 336 -1.60 -19.55 25.75
C ASP A 336 -0.14 -19.61 26.25
N GLU A 337 0.12 -20.44 27.26
CA GLU A 337 1.47 -20.67 27.78
C GLU A 337 2.30 -21.53 26.81
N LEU A 338 1.67 -22.48 26.11
CA LEU A 338 2.30 -23.31 25.09
C LEU A 338 2.68 -22.49 23.83
N GLU A 339 1.82 -21.56 23.42
CA GLU A 339 2.05 -20.67 22.27
C GLU A 339 3.25 -19.73 22.44
N THR A 340 3.73 -19.57 23.68
CA THR A 340 4.87 -18.72 24.02
C THR A 340 6.03 -19.49 24.64
N TRP A 341 5.90 -20.81 24.77
CA TRP A 341 6.85 -21.66 25.48
C TRP A 341 8.20 -21.77 24.76
N GLU A 342 9.28 -21.74 25.54
CA GLU A 342 10.64 -21.97 25.08
C GLU A 342 11.12 -23.35 25.55
N VAL A 343 11.42 -24.22 24.58
CA VAL A 343 12.05 -25.50 24.83
C VAL A 343 13.55 -25.24 25.03
N THR A 344 14.00 -25.21 26.28
CA THR A 344 15.42 -25.11 26.66
C THR A 344 16.19 -26.38 26.37
#